data_AF-A0A151AQY3-F1
#
_entry.id   AF-A0A151AQY3-F1
#
_cell.length_a   1.000
_cell.length_b   1.000
_cell.length_c   1.000
_cell.angle_alpha   90.00
_cell.angle_beta   90.00
_cell.angle_gamma   90.00
#
_symmetry.space_group_name_H-M   'P 1'
#
loop_
_entity.id
_entity.type
_entity.pdbx_description
1 polymer ?
#
loop_
_entity_poly.entity_id
_entity_poly.type
_entity_poly.pdbx_seq_one_letter_code
_entity_poly.pdbx_strand_id
1 'polypeptide(L)'
;MMKRSEFDKLNQLEQIDFVNKQLKQGTSLTQICKDIDIARSTLRKRFEKTGYTFNKEHNKYELAVATKIVRFTSNLCKGSGTLQKLDCSFCCYRPLHSEFRQSLLY
;
A
#
# COMPACT_ATOMS: atom_id res chain seq x y z
N MET A 1 15.11 9.93 -14.13
CA MET A 1 15.13 8.67 -13.35
C MET A 1 14.58 8.95 -11.96
N MET A 2 13.79 8.03 -11.42
CA MET A 2 13.17 8.14 -10.09
C MET A 2 14.11 7.61 -9.03
N LYS A 3 14.28 8.33 -7.90
CA LYS A 3 15.13 7.86 -6.80
C LYS A 3 14.39 6.87 -5.90
N ARG A 4 15.14 6.01 -5.20
CA ARG A 4 14.60 5.05 -4.21
C ARG A 4 13.63 5.68 -3.21
N SER A 5 13.98 6.86 -2.68
CA SER A 5 13.18 7.56 -1.67
C SER A 5 11.84 8.06 -2.20
N GLU A 6 11.72 8.28 -3.50
CA GLU A 6 10.47 8.63 -4.15
C GLU A 6 9.65 7.36 -4.42
N PHE A 7 10.32 6.28 -4.84
CA PHE A 7 9.70 4.98 -5.09
C PHE A 7 9.09 4.37 -3.81
N ASP A 8 9.80 4.47 -2.69
CA ASP A 8 9.33 3.97 -1.40
C ASP A 8 8.15 4.79 -0.82
N LYS A 9 7.91 6.01 -1.32
CA LYS A 9 6.74 6.84 -0.95
C LYS A 9 5.47 6.45 -1.72
N LEU A 10 5.61 5.78 -2.86
CA LEU A 10 4.48 5.32 -3.65
C LEU A 10 3.77 4.15 -2.98
N ASN A 11 2.48 4.04 -3.20
CA ASN A 11 1.74 2.86 -2.78
C ASN A 11 2.19 1.62 -3.56
N GLN A 12 1.96 0.43 -3.02
CA GLN A 12 2.40 -0.82 -3.65
C GLN A 12 1.78 -1.01 -5.06
N LEU A 13 0.53 -0.58 -5.27
CA LEU A 13 -0.11 -0.60 -6.59
C LEU A 13 0.55 0.38 -7.56
N GLU A 14 0.88 1.60 -7.11
CA GLU A 14 1.57 2.60 -7.93
C GLU A 14 2.99 2.15 -8.29
N GLN A 15 3.68 1.46 -7.37
CA GLN A 15 4.98 0.84 -7.64
C GLN A 15 4.87 -0.22 -8.75
N ILE A 16 3.82 -1.06 -8.73
CA ILE A 16 3.58 -2.07 -9.77
C ILE A 16 3.28 -1.41 -11.12
N ASP A 17 2.42 -0.39 -11.14
CA ASP A 17 2.07 0.35 -12.35
C ASP A 17 3.29 1.04 -12.96
N PHE A 18 4.15 1.64 -12.12
CA PHE A 18 5.40 2.24 -12.58
C PHE A 18 6.29 1.19 -13.26
N VAL A 19 6.51 0.05 -12.62
CA VAL A 19 7.33 -1.03 -13.17
C VAL A 19 6.73 -1.56 -14.48
N ASN A 20 5.41 -1.78 -14.53
CA ASN A 20 4.72 -2.23 -15.74
C ASN A 20 4.81 -1.22 -16.89
N LYS A 21 4.73 0.09 -16.62
CA LYS A 21 4.92 1.14 -17.63
C LYS A 21 6.34 1.11 -18.22
N GLN A 22 7.36 0.93 -17.39
CA GLN A 22 8.75 0.82 -17.85
C GLN A 22 8.97 -0.47 -18.65
N LEU A 23 8.44 -1.60 -18.19
CA LEU A 23 8.52 -2.87 -18.93
C LEU A 23 7.84 -2.77 -20.32
N LYS A 24 6.72 -2.03 -20.41
CA LYS A 24 6.04 -1.75 -21.69
C LYS A 24 6.86 -0.88 -22.63
N GLN A 25 7.74 -0.02 -22.12
CA GLN A 25 8.69 0.77 -22.91
C GLN A 25 9.88 -0.07 -23.42
N GLY A 26 9.93 -1.37 -23.13
CA GLY A 26 11.01 -2.26 -23.52
C GLY A 26 12.21 -2.21 -22.57
N THR A 27 12.10 -1.51 -21.43
CA THR A 27 13.16 -1.54 -20.42
C THR A 27 13.16 -2.87 -19.68
N SER A 28 14.34 -3.43 -19.39
CA SER A 28 14.43 -4.66 -18.61
C SER A 28 14.22 -4.39 -17.11
N LEU A 29 13.66 -5.38 -16.38
CA LEU A 29 13.51 -5.31 -14.93
C LEU A 29 14.85 -5.01 -14.22
N THR A 30 15.95 -5.54 -14.75
CA THR A 30 17.30 -5.30 -14.23
C THR A 30 17.70 -3.84 -14.34
N GLN A 31 17.38 -3.18 -15.46
CA GLN A 31 17.68 -1.76 -15.65
C GLN A 31 16.82 -0.90 -14.70
N ILE A 32 15.52 -1.19 -14.62
CA ILE A 32 14.61 -0.50 -13.71
C ILE A 32 15.10 -0.60 -12.25
N CYS A 33 15.56 -1.78 -11.83
CA CYS A 33 16.11 -1.99 -10.48
C CYS A 33 17.38 -1.17 -10.24
N LYS A 34 18.26 -1.06 -11.25
CA LYS A 34 19.48 -0.23 -11.17
C LYS A 34 19.13 1.26 -11.08
N ASP A 35 18.17 1.71 -11.86
CA ASP A 35 17.76 3.12 -11.93
C ASP A 35 17.15 3.60 -10.61
N ILE A 36 16.41 2.73 -9.92
CA ILE A 36 15.78 3.02 -8.62
C ILE A 36 16.71 2.70 -7.43
N ASP A 37 17.86 2.05 -7.67
CA ASP A 37 18.75 1.53 -6.64
C ASP A 37 18.07 0.56 -5.64
N ILE A 38 17.29 -0.39 -6.20
CA ILE A 38 16.62 -1.44 -5.41
C ILE A 38 17.04 -2.83 -5.87
N ALA A 39 17.29 -3.72 -4.91
CA ALA A 39 17.55 -5.11 -5.22
C ALA A 39 16.30 -5.78 -5.82
N ARG A 40 16.49 -6.53 -6.90
CA ARG A 40 15.43 -7.30 -7.57
C ARG A 40 14.69 -8.25 -6.62
N SER A 41 15.40 -8.85 -5.67
CA SER A 41 14.83 -9.73 -4.65
C SER A 41 13.85 -8.99 -3.71
N THR A 42 14.18 -7.75 -3.32
CA THR A 42 13.32 -6.91 -2.48
C THR A 42 12.07 -6.50 -3.22
N LEU A 43 12.21 -6.05 -4.48
CA LEU A 43 11.07 -5.68 -5.32
C LEU A 43 10.11 -6.87 -5.51
N ARG A 44 10.65 -8.03 -5.85
CA ARG A 44 9.88 -9.26 -6.00
C ARG A 44 9.13 -9.65 -4.72
N LYS A 45 9.80 -9.64 -3.57
CA LYS A 45 9.17 -9.97 -2.27
C LYS A 45 8.02 -9.02 -1.93
N ARG A 46 8.12 -7.74 -2.28
CA ARG A 46 7.04 -6.75 -2.07
C ARG A 46 5.81 -7.07 -2.93
N PHE A 47 6.03 -7.42 -4.20
CA PHE A 47 4.94 -7.77 -5.12
C PHE A 47 4.33 -9.15 -4.83
N GLU A 48 5.12 -10.11 -4.37
CA GLU A 48 4.60 -11.40 -3.91
C GLU A 48 3.68 -11.23 -2.69
N LYS A 49 3.98 -10.28 -1.78
CA LYS A 49 3.09 -9.95 -0.64
C LYS A 49 1.75 -9.37 -1.07
N THR A 50 1.70 -8.64 -2.18
CA THR A 50 0.43 -8.14 -2.75
C THR A 50 -0.28 -9.16 -3.62
N GLY A 51 0.31 -10.34 -3.83
CA GLY A 51 -0.25 -11.39 -4.69
C GLY A 51 0.00 -11.14 -6.18
N TYR A 52 0.94 -10.27 -6.54
CA TYR A 52 1.36 -10.06 -7.93
C TYR A 52 2.55 -10.95 -8.28
N THR A 53 2.48 -11.58 -9.45
CA THR A 53 3.57 -12.37 -10.02
C THR A 53 4.01 -11.81 -11.35
N PHE A 54 5.30 -11.95 -11.62
CA PHE A 54 5.87 -11.57 -12.91
C PHE A 54 5.50 -12.60 -13.97
N ASN A 55 4.71 -12.21 -14.95
CA ASN A 55 4.42 -13.00 -16.13
C ASN A 55 5.52 -12.76 -17.18
N LYS A 56 6.27 -13.82 -17.51
CA LYS A 56 7.38 -13.77 -18.48
C LYS A 56 6.89 -13.59 -19.92
N GLU A 57 5.73 -14.15 -20.26
CA GLU A 57 5.16 -14.10 -21.60
C GLU A 57 4.67 -12.68 -21.92
N HIS A 58 4.04 -12.03 -20.94
CA HIS A 58 3.53 -10.67 -21.08
C HIS A 58 4.54 -9.59 -20.65
N ASN A 59 5.72 -10.01 -20.16
CA ASN A 59 6.76 -9.15 -19.59
C ASN A 59 6.21 -8.10 -18.61
N LYS A 60 5.27 -8.49 -17.74
CA LYS A 60 4.61 -7.57 -16.81
C LYS A 60 4.17 -8.29 -15.54
N TYR A 61 3.93 -7.53 -14.48
CA TYR A 61 3.35 -8.04 -13.24
C TYR A 61 1.84 -8.09 -13.35
N GLU A 62 1.29 -9.29 -13.14
CA GLU A 62 -0.14 -9.57 -13.13
C GLU A 62 -0.54 -10.14 -11.76
N LEU A 63 -1.78 -9.89 -11.36
CA LEU A 63 -2.32 -10.44 -10.13
C LEU A 63 -2.42 -11.96 -10.27
N ALA A 64 -1.70 -12.70 -9.44
CA ALA A 64 -1.57 -14.15 -9.52
C ALA A 64 -2.82 -14.90 -9.05
N VAL A 65 -3.74 -14.22 -8.35
CA VAL A 65 -4.87 -14.88 -7.67
C VAL A 65 -6.10 -13.97 -7.67
N ALA A 66 -7.17 -14.43 -8.33
CA ALA A 66 -8.49 -13.78 -8.37
C ALA A 66 -9.28 -13.86 -7.04
N THR A 67 -8.71 -14.37 -5.95
CA THR A 67 -9.47 -14.75 -4.74
C THR A 67 -8.71 -14.57 -3.41
N LYS A 68 -7.88 -13.53 -3.29
CA LYS A 68 -7.49 -13.00 -1.97
C LYS A 68 -7.77 -11.51 -1.90
N ILE A 69 -9.06 -11.19 -1.75
CA ILE A 69 -9.48 -9.89 -1.22
C ILE A 69 -9.01 -9.83 0.23
N VAL A 70 -7.73 -9.52 0.45
CA VAL A 70 -7.32 -8.90 1.71
C VAL A 70 -7.66 -7.43 1.53
N ARG A 71 -8.82 -7.06 2.07
CA ARG A 71 -9.33 -5.69 2.11
C ARG A 71 -8.24 -4.79 2.70
N PHE A 72 -7.48 -4.09 1.86
CA PHE A 72 -6.86 -2.85 2.28
C PHE A 72 -7.98 -1.83 2.29
N THR A 73 -8.63 -1.68 3.44
CA THR A 73 -9.47 -0.50 3.70
C THR A 73 -8.56 0.70 3.54
N SER A 74 -8.80 1.48 2.49
CA SER A 74 -8.26 2.82 2.33
C SER A 74 -8.78 3.69 3.46
N ASN A 75 -8.13 3.62 4.63
CA ASN A 75 -8.12 4.74 5.55
C ASN A 75 -7.06 5.72 5.04
N LEU A 76 -7.44 6.46 3.99
CA LEU A 76 -6.74 7.65 3.57
C LEU A 76 -7.06 8.76 4.58
N CYS A 77 -6.43 8.69 5.74
CA CYS A 77 -6.22 9.85 6.60
C CYS A 77 -4.71 10.08 6.65
N LYS A 78 -4.19 10.84 5.69
CA LYS A 78 -2.88 11.47 5.83
C LYS A 78 -3.01 12.53 6.92
N GLY A 79 -2.56 12.22 8.12
CA GLY A 79 -2.37 13.17 9.21
C GLY A 79 -0.98 12.96 9.80
N SER A 80 -0.09 13.91 9.58
CA SER A 80 1.24 14.00 10.17
C SER A 80 1.16 14.08 11.70
N GLY A 81 1.90 13.22 12.42
CA GLY A 81 2.13 13.41 13.87
C GLY A 81 2.33 12.13 14.66
N THR A 82 3.58 11.90 15.06
CA THR A 82 4.08 11.22 16.27
C THR A 82 3.53 9.83 16.65
N LEU A 83 4.44 8.84 16.64
CA LEU A 83 4.27 7.53 17.28
C LEU A 83 3.77 7.66 18.73
N GLN A 84 2.71 6.94 19.09
CA GLN A 84 2.58 6.44 20.45
C GLN A 84 1.95 5.05 20.50
N LYS A 85 2.57 4.20 21.33
CA LYS A 85 2.34 2.77 21.51
C LYS A 85 0.87 2.47 21.77
N LEU A 86 0.31 1.56 20.97
CA LEU A 86 -0.95 0.90 21.29
C LEU A 86 -0.64 -0.33 22.14
N ASP A 87 -0.68 -0.15 23.47
CA ASP A 87 -0.99 -1.25 24.36
C ASP A 87 -2.50 -1.49 24.30
N CYS A 88 -2.83 -2.73 24.01
CA CYS A 88 -4.16 -3.23 23.77
C CYS A 88 -4.92 -3.33 25.11
N SER A 89 -6.03 -2.59 25.27
CA SER A 89 -7.09 -3.00 26.20
C SER A 89 -8.41 -2.31 25.86
N PHE A 90 -9.24 -3.11 25.19
CA PHE A 90 -10.66 -3.31 25.46
C PHE A 90 -11.62 -2.12 25.39
N CYS A 91 -12.56 -2.27 24.45
CA CYS A 91 -13.96 -1.89 24.54
C CYS A 91 -14.30 -0.40 24.69
N CYS A 92 -14.92 0.15 23.64
CA CYS A 92 -16.32 0.56 23.73
C CYS A 92 -16.89 0.86 22.34
N TYR A 93 -17.84 0.03 21.93
CA TYR A 93 -18.86 0.38 20.96
C TYR A 93 -19.77 1.43 21.62
N ARG A 94 -19.87 2.65 21.08
CA ARG A 94 -21.00 3.55 21.39
C ARG A 94 -21.24 4.56 20.24
N PRO A 95 -22.50 4.75 19.79
CA PRO A 95 -22.82 5.60 18.66
C PRO A 95 -22.89 7.10 19.01
N LEU A 96 -22.76 7.92 17.97
CA LEU A 96 -22.79 9.37 17.96
C LEU A 96 -24.10 9.91 18.58
N HIS A 97 -24.00 10.63 19.70
CA HIS A 97 -25.09 11.37 20.32
C HIS A 97 -24.95 12.85 19.95
N SER A 98 -25.88 13.40 19.17
CA SER A 98 -26.10 14.85 19.14
C SER A 98 -27.14 15.21 20.20
N GLU A 99 -26.66 15.94 21.20
CA GLU A 99 -27.36 17.01 21.94
C GLU A 99 -28.72 16.70 22.55
N PHE A 100 -28.76 16.63 23.89
CA PHE A 100 -29.69 17.41 24.72
C PHE A 100 -29.21 17.32 26.17
N ARG A 101 -28.76 18.45 26.73
CA ARG A 101 -28.41 18.57 28.14
C ARG A 101 -29.52 19.33 28.85
N GLN A 102 -29.96 18.75 29.98
CA GLN A 102 -30.36 19.43 31.23
C GLN A 102 -31.70 20.19 31.22
N SER A 103 -32.55 20.16 32.26
CA SER A 103 -32.37 19.80 33.67
C SER A 103 -33.72 19.52 34.35
N LEU A 104 -33.69 18.54 35.27
CA LEU A 104 -34.31 18.45 36.61
C LEU A 104 -35.55 19.29 37.02
N LEU A 105 -36.46 18.57 37.70
CA LEU A 105 -37.24 18.93 38.90
C LEU A 105 -38.29 20.05 38.80
N TYR A 106 -39.55 19.70 38.63
CA TYR A 106 -40.56 19.52 39.70
C TYR A 106 -41.84 18.90 39.13
#